data_AF-A0A1E1LVG3-F1
#
_entry.id   AF-A0A1E1LVG3-F1
#
_cell.length_a   1.000
_cell.length_b   1.000
_cell.length_c   1.000
_cell.angle_alpha   90.00
_cell.angle_beta   90.00
_cell.angle_gamma   90.00
#
_symmetry.space_group_name_H-M   'P 1'
#
loop_
_entity.id
_entity.type
_entity.pdbx_description
1 polymer ?
#
loop_
_entity_poly.entity_id
_entity_poly.type
_entity_poly.pdbx_seq_one_letter_code
_entity_poly.pdbx_strand_id
1 'polypeptide(L)' 'MKGHHVYDPNFTAMMLLGACLEPFAAFMAHKCDPSAKTIHDADELSIRATRDIAAGGGITRSWGLR' A
#
# COMPACT_ATOMS: atom_id res chain seq x y z
N MET A 1 -29.36 -14.58 -16.47
CA MET A 1 -28.04 -15.25 -16.46
C MET A 1 -27.43 -14.97 -15.10
N LYS A 2 -27.33 -15.98 -14.21
CA LYS A 2 -26.79 -15.80 -12.86
C LYS A 2 -25.27 -15.81 -12.96
N GLY A 3 -24.63 -14.67 -12.71
CA GLY A 3 -23.17 -14.56 -12.69
C GLY A 3 -22.62 -15.40 -11.54
N HIS A 4 -21.84 -16.42 -11.90
CA HIS A 4 -21.00 -17.14 -10.94
C HIS A 4 -19.91 -16.16 -10.50
N HIS A 5 -20.00 -15.62 -9.30
CA HIS A 5 -18.88 -14.95 -8.66
C HIS A 5 -17.85 -16.02 -8.34
N VAL A 6 -16.90 -16.23 -9.25
CA VAL A 6 -15.73 -17.06 -8.99
C VAL A 6 -14.91 -16.29 -7.95
N TYR A 7 -14.95 -16.75 -6.71
CA TYR A 7 -13.96 -16.35 -5.71
C TYR A 7 -12.61 -16.87 -6.20
N ASP A 8 -11.78 -15.98 -6.71
CA ASP A 8 -10.37 -16.25 -6.99
C ASP A 8 -9.57 -15.82 -5.76
N PRO A 9 -8.97 -16.76 -5.00
CA PRO A 9 -8.14 -16.43 -3.84
C PRO A 9 -6.88 -15.63 -4.20
N ASN A 10 -6.54 -15.50 -5.50
CA ASN A 10 -5.45 -14.66 -6.00
C ASN A 10 -5.92 -13.28 -6.48
N PHE A 11 -7.23 -13.00 -6.46
CA PHE A 11 -7.76 -11.69 -6.82
C PHE A 11 -7.64 -10.73 -5.63
N THR A 12 -6.55 -9.97 -5.59
CA THR A 12 -6.39 -8.87 -4.61
C THR A 12 -7.18 -7.66 -5.12
N ALA A 13 -8.48 -7.63 -4.88
CA ALA A 13 -9.29 -6.45 -5.18
C ALA A 13 -8.87 -5.31 -4.25
N MET A 14 -8.33 -4.23 -4.80
CA MET A 14 -8.16 -2.99 -4.03
C MET A 14 -9.54 -2.35 -3.88
N MET A 15 -10.22 -2.62 -2.78
CA MET A 15 -11.50 -2.02 -2.45
C MET A 15 -11.28 -0.71 -1.69
N LEU A 16 -11.75 0.41 -2.24
CA LEU A 16 -11.72 1.69 -1.53
C LEU A 16 -12.72 1.65 -0.37
N LEU A 17 -12.21 1.67 0.86
CA LEU A 17 -13.03 1.66 2.09
C LEU A 17 -13.35 3.07 2.60
N GLY A 18 -12.50 4.06 2.31
CA GLY A 18 -12.63 5.42 2.81
C GLY A 18 -11.35 6.23 2.57
N ALA A 19 -11.25 7.38 3.23
CA ALA A 19 -10.08 8.26 3.18
C ALA A 19 -9.65 8.66 4.60
N CYS A 20 -8.34 8.79 4.80
CA CYS A 20 -7.71 9.23 6.04
C CYS A 20 -6.61 10.26 5.76
N LEU A 21 -6.25 11.06 6.77
CA LEU A 21 -5.12 11.98 6.72
C LEU A 21 -4.01 11.43 7.61
N GLU A 22 -2.88 11.08 6.98
CA GLU A 22 -1.74 10.45 7.64
C GLU A 22 -0.48 11.30 7.39
N PRO A 23 -0.26 12.39 8.17
CA PRO A 23 0.75 13.41 7.86
C PRO A 23 2.18 12.84 7.74
N PHE A 24 2.53 11.88 8.60
CA PHE A 24 3.86 11.25 8.56
C PHE A 24 4.04 10.38 7.31
N ALA A 25 3.01 9.64 6.91
CA ALA A 25 3.05 8.82 5.69
C ALA A 25 2.96 9.67 4.42
N ALA A 26 2.36 10.87 4.49
CA ALA A 26 2.31 11.83 3.39
C ALA A 26 3.68 12.47 3.10
N PHE A 27 4.59 12.51 4.08
CA PHE A 27 5.97 13.01 3.89
C PHE A 27 6.83 12.08 3.02
N MET A 28 6.46 10.80 2.88
CA MET A 28 7.24 9.84 2.12
C MET A 28 7.18 10.12 0.61
N ALA A 29 8.36 10.24 0.00
CA ALA A 29 8.48 10.49 -1.42
C ALA A 29 7.98 9.33 -2.28
N HIS A 30 7.48 9.67 -3.46
CA HIS A 30 7.12 8.72 -4.51
C HIS A 30 8.36 8.01 -5.09
N LYS A 31 8.25 6.70 -5.35
CA LYS A 31 9.17 5.96 -6.23
C LYS A 31 8.43 4.78 -6.87
N CYS A 32 8.58 4.59 -8.19
CA CYS A 32 7.97 3.46 -8.92
C CYS A 32 8.49 2.09 -8.46
N ASP A 33 9.72 2.05 -7.95
CA ASP A 33 10.31 0.91 -7.25
C ASP A 33 10.54 1.30 -5.77
N PRO A 34 9.51 1.22 -4.92
CA PRO A 34 9.53 1.77 -3.57
C PRO A 34 10.34 0.89 -2.60
N SER A 35 10.86 1.49 -1.52
CA SER A 35 11.52 0.77 -0.43
C SER A 35 10.56 0.29 0.66
N ALA A 36 9.33 0.80 0.69
CA ALA A 36 8.30 0.39 1.62
C ALA A 36 6.91 0.30 0.95
N LYS A 37 6.02 -0.45 1.58
CA LYS A 37 4.60 -0.54 1.23
C LYS A 37 3.72 -0.10 2.40
N THR A 38 2.52 0.34 2.04
CA THR A 38 1.47 0.73 2.98
C THR A 38 0.54 -0.45 3.23
N ILE A 39 0.17 -0.67 4.50
CA ILE A 39 -0.82 -1.66 4.93
C ILE A 39 -1.84 -0.92 5.78
N HIS A 40 -3.12 -1.06 5.44
CA HIS A 40 -4.22 -0.56 6.25
C HIS A 40 -4.82 -1.74 7.02
N ASP A 41 -4.84 -1.67 8.34
CA ASP A 41 -5.54 -2.61 9.20
C ASP A 41 -6.59 -1.84 10.01
N ALA A 42 -7.84 -1.90 9.55
CA ALA A 42 -8.92 -1.03 10.02
C ALA A 42 -8.54 0.46 10.01
N ASP A 43 -8.35 1.06 11.18
CA ASP A 43 -7.98 2.47 11.40
C ASP A 43 -6.47 2.67 11.61
N GLU A 44 -5.67 1.60 11.55
CA GLU A 44 -4.22 1.67 11.67
C GLU A 44 -3.53 1.69 10.30
N LEU A 45 -2.60 2.63 10.15
CA LEU A 45 -1.66 2.67 9.02
C LEU A 45 -0.29 2.10 9.41
N SER A 46 0.07 0.98 8.80
CA SER A 46 1.39 0.36 8.92
C SER A 46 2.24 0.62 7.68
N ILE A 47 3.48 1.08 7.87
CA ILE A 47 4.50 1.21 6.81
C ILE A 47 5.55 0.11 7.01
N ARG A 48 5.73 -0.76 6.01
CA ARG A 48 6.69 -1.87 6.09
C ARG A 48 7.68 -1.86 4.94
N ALA A 49 8.96 -2.06 5.27
CA ALA A 49 10.01 -2.22 4.28
C ALA A 49 9.73 -3.42 3.37
N THR A 50 10.01 -3.27 2.08
CA THR A 50 9.90 -4.34 1.06
C THR A 50 11.26 -4.88 0.62
N ARG A 51 12.34 -4.27 1.11
CA ARG A 51 13.75 -4.61 0.89
C ARG A 51 14.60 -4.01 2.00
N ASP A 52 15.87 -4.37 2.05
CA ASP A 52 16.84 -3.74 2.95
C ASP A 52 17.00 -2.24 2.65
N ILE A 53 17.10 -1.44 3.71
CA ILE A 53 17.29 0.01 3.64
C ILE A 53 18.51 0.34 4.48
N ALA A 54 19.57 0.84 3.83
CA ALA A 54 20.76 1.31 4.52
C ALA A 54 20.43 2.50 5.44
N ALA A 55 21.22 2.71 6.50
CA ALA A 55 21.09 3.90 7.35
C ALA A 55 21.24 5.19 6.52
N GLY A 56 20.33 6.15 6.72
CA GLY A 56 20.23 7.36 5.88
C GLY A 56 19.59 7.15 4.50
N GLY A 57 19.26 5.91 4.13
CA GLY A 57 18.52 5.58 2.92
C GLY A 57 17.07 6.05 2.98
N GLY A 58 16.54 6.48 1.83
CA GLY A 58 15.18 7.02 1.75
C GLY A 58 14.09 5.95 1.93
N ILE A 59 13.08 6.27 2.74
CA ILE A 59 11.81 5.54 2.82
C ILE A 59 10.88 6.09 1.75
N THR A 60 10.51 5.24 0.78
CA THR A 60 9.76 5.65 -0.42
C THR A 60 8.57 4.73 -0.64
N ARG A 61 7.48 5.27 -1.18
CA ARG A 61 6.22 4.55 -1.47
C ARG A 61 5.80 4.71 -2.93
N SER A 62 5.00 3.78 -3.44
CA SER A 62 4.26 4.02 -4.69
C SER A 62 3.03 4.89 -4.40
N TRP A 63 2.67 5.76 -5.35
CA TRP A 63 1.41 6.53 -5.33
C TRP A 63 0.40 6.01 -6.36
N GLY A 64 0.83 5.10 -7.24
CA GLY A 64 -0.02 4.47 -8.25
C GLY A 64 -0.35 3.02 -7.91
N LEU A 65 -1.42 2.52 -8.54
CA LEU A 65 -1.79 1.10 -8.57
C LEU A 65 -0.69 0.34 -9.33
N ARG A 66 -0.15 -0.71 -8.71
CA ARG A 66 0.60 -1.77 -9.40
C ARG A 66 -0.21 -3.04 -9.30
#